data_AF-W4F2X2-F1
#
_entry.id   AF-W4F2X2-F1
#
_cell.length_a   1.000
_cell.length_b   1.000
_cell.length_c   1.000
_cell.angle_alpha   90.00
_cell.angle_beta   90.00
_cell.angle_gamma   90.00
#
_symmetry.space_group_name_H-M   'P 1'
#
loop_
_entity.id
_entity.type
_entity.pdbx_description
1 polymer ?
#
loop_
_entity_poly.entity_id
_entity_poly.type
_entity_poly.pdbx_seq_one_letter_code
_entity_poly.pdbx_strand_id
1 'polypeptide(L)'
;MEKIKSHLFCFIYILSTVLTIGAFIFANLTTISPTNYGGGNGNFGLFPFFFLFPFIIVLISMTISYMHEFMYRKLQKGTIRMIVAGSLLGMILIVSITLIRAIQLKSLLAEVNPIYHEETKIPLLSIYSNAVFFNFFTFTLLILLCLFISGIMAYKDKQKSSMSVF
;
A
#
# COMPACT_ATOMS: atom_id res chain seq x y z
N MET A 1 -15.64 3.23 -30.92
CA MET A 1 -14.60 4.00 -30.20
C MET A 1 -14.60 3.78 -28.69
N GLU A 2 -15.76 3.75 -28.01
CA GLU A 2 -15.82 3.57 -26.54
C GLU A 2 -15.30 2.21 -26.04
N LYS A 3 -15.59 1.11 -26.75
CA LYS A 3 -15.08 -0.22 -26.39
C LYS A 3 -13.54 -0.27 -26.37
N ILE A 4 -12.89 0.36 -27.35
CA ILE A 4 -11.42 0.43 -27.45
C ILE A 4 -10.83 1.20 -26.26
N LYS A 5 -11.46 2.32 -25.86
CA LYS A 5 -11.04 3.09 -24.67
C LYS A 5 -11.17 2.27 -23.39
N SER A 6 -12.27 1.54 -23.23
CA SER A 6 -12.51 0.67 -22.07
C SER A 6 -11.47 -0.45 -21.97
N HIS A 7 -11.18 -1.13 -23.08
CA HIS A 7 -10.15 -2.16 -23.12
C HIS A 7 -8.75 -1.61 -22.82
N LEU A 8 -8.42 -0.42 -23.32
CA LEU A 8 -7.15 0.24 -23.04
C LEU A 8 -7.01 0.60 -21.56
N PHE A 9 -8.06 1.14 -20.93
CA PHE A 9 -8.05 1.44 -19.49
C PHE A 9 -7.90 0.17 -18.64
N CYS A 10 -8.62 -0.90 -18.99
CA CYS A 10 -8.49 -2.19 -18.32
C CYS A 10 -7.07 -2.75 -18.45
N PHE A 11 -6.48 -2.67 -19.65
CA PHE A 11 -5.10 -3.10 -19.89
C PHE A 11 -4.10 -2.30 -19.05
N ILE A 12 -4.20 -0.97 -19.05
CA ILE A 12 -3.32 -0.09 -18.25
C ILE A 12 -3.46 -0.40 -16.76
N TYR A 13 -4.68 -0.62 -16.27
CA TYR A 13 -4.94 -0.97 -14.88
C TYR A 13 -4.30 -2.31 -14.49
N ILE A 14 -4.51 -3.34 -15.31
CA ILE A 14 -3.93 -4.68 -15.08
C ILE A 14 -2.41 -4.60 -15.12
N LEU A 15 -1.83 -3.93 -16.12
CA LEU A 15 -0.39 -3.74 -16.23
C LEU A 15 0.18 -3.03 -15.00
N SER A 16 -0.47 -1.93 -14.56
CA SER A 16 -0.06 -1.18 -13.37
C SER A 16 -0.14 -2.02 -12.09
N THR A 17 -1.17 -2.87 -11.98
CA THR A 17 -1.33 -3.82 -10.87
C THR A 17 -0.20 -4.84 -10.85
N VAL A 18 0.07 -5.49 -11.99
CA VAL A 18 1.13 -6.50 -12.12
C VAL A 18 2.50 -5.91 -11.82
N LEU A 19 2.81 -4.72 -12.36
CA LEU A 19 4.07 -4.03 -12.11
C LEU A 19 4.22 -3.65 -10.63
N THR A 20 3.15 -3.17 -9.99
CA THR A 20 3.18 -2.83 -8.56
C THR A 20 3.42 -4.07 -7.70
N ILE A 21 2.71 -5.18 -7.97
CA ILE A 21 2.94 -6.45 -7.27
C ILE A 21 4.38 -6.94 -7.49
N GLY A 22 4.89 -6.85 -8.72
CA GLY A 22 6.26 -7.18 -9.06
C GLY A 22 7.29 -6.36 -8.26
N ALA A 23 7.05 -5.05 -8.07
CA ALA A 23 7.89 -4.18 -7.25
C ALA A 23 7.94 -4.63 -5.78
N PHE A 24 6.78 -4.97 -5.21
CA PHE A 24 6.69 -5.48 -3.84
C PHE A 24 7.43 -6.82 -3.69
N ILE A 25 7.22 -7.76 -4.62
CA ILE A 25 7.91 -9.06 -4.62
C ILE A 25 9.41 -8.86 -4.74
N PHE A 26 9.86 -8.04 -5.68
CA PHE A 26 11.28 -7.75 -5.87
C PHE A 26 11.92 -7.19 -4.59
N ALA A 27 11.30 -6.17 -4.01
CA ALA A 27 11.80 -5.58 -2.77
C ALA A 27 11.87 -6.61 -1.64
N ASN A 28 10.83 -7.45 -1.49
CA ASN A 28 10.82 -8.55 -0.53
C ASN A 28 12.00 -9.50 -0.73
N LEU A 29 12.21 -9.96 -1.97
CA LEU A 29 13.26 -10.94 -2.30
C LEU A 29 14.68 -10.37 -2.12
N THR A 30 14.85 -9.05 -2.26
CA THR A 30 16.13 -8.38 -2.00
C THR A 30 16.42 -8.10 -0.53
N THR A 31 15.60 -8.62 0.39
CA THR A 31 15.86 -8.48 1.84
C THR A 31 17.11 -9.24 2.24
N ILE A 32 18.03 -8.57 2.94
CA ILE A 32 19.26 -9.18 3.44
C ILE A 32 19.02 -9.72 4.85
N SER A 33 19.58 -10.91 5.14
CA SER A 33 19.54 -11.49 6.49
C SER A 33 20.22 -10.57 7.51
N PRO A 34 19.67 -10.40 8.72
CA PRO A 34 20.29 -9.62 9.80
C PRO A 34 21.71 -10.06 10.15
N THR A 35 22.02 -11.35 9.98
CA THR A 35 23.32 -11.97 10.25
C THR A 35 24.34 -11.77 9.14
N ASN A 36 23.91 -11.36 7.94
CA ASN A 36 24.80 -11.15 6.80
C ASN A 36 25.31 -9.71 6.79
N TYR A 37 26.62 -9.57 6.61
CA TYR A 37 27.24 -8.28 6.36
C TYR A 37 26.86 -7.77 4.97
N GLY A 38 25.92 -6.85 4.92
CA GLY A 38 25.54 -6.08 3.73
C GLY A 38 26.10 -4.68 3.85
N GLY A 39 27.43 -4.53 3.90
CA GLY A 39 28.06 -3.21 3.90
C GLY A 39 27.68 -2.44 2.63
N GLY A 40 26.84 -1.42 2.76
CA GLY A 40 26.41 -0.57 1.65
C GLY A 40 25.24 0.33 2.03
N ASN A 41 25.30 1.60 1.62
CA ASN A 41 24.31 2.63 1.99
C ASN A 41 23.05 2.63 1.09
N GLY A 42 22.76 1.51 0.41
CA GLY A 42 21.75 1.46 -0.65
C GLY A 42 20.73 0.36 -0.44
N ASN A 43 19.44 0.72 -0.38
CA ASN A 43 18.35 -0.23 -0.43
C ASN A 43 17.96 -0.54 -1.89
N PHE A 44 18.65 -1.51 -2.49
CA PHE A 44 18.42 -1.91 -3.88
C PHE A 44 16.97 -2.37 -4.13
N GLY A 45 16.30 -2.91 -3.11
CA GLY A 45 14.89 -3.29 -3.18
C GLY A 45 13.95 -2.11 -3.46
N LEU A 46 14.35 -0.88 -3.14
CA LEU A 46 13.55 0.32 -3.44
C LEU A 46 13.67 0.79 -4.89
N PHE A 47 14.66 0.28 -5.64
CA PHE A 47 14.94 0.75 -7.00
C PHE A 47 13.72 0.64 -7.93
N PRO A 48 12.95 -0.46 -7.99
CA PRO A 48 11.77 -0.55 -8.84
C PRO A 48 10.70 0.49 -8.51
N PHE A 49 10.55 0.87 -7.23
CA PHE A 49 9.53 1.84 -6.82
C PHE A 49 9.77 3.21 -7.42
N PHE A 50 11.03 3.59 -7.67
CA PHE A 50 11.35 4.88 -8.30
C PHE A 50 10.87 4.93 -9.76
N PHE A 51 11.13 3.88 -10.54
CA PHE A 51 10.72 3.81 -11.95
C PHE A 51 9.25 3.48 -12.13
N LEU A 52 8.69 2.69 -11.22
CA LEU A 52 7.30 2.23 -11.28
C LEU A 52 6.34 3.20 -10.59
N PHE A 53 6.84 4.28 -9.99
CA PHE A 53 6.02 5.29 -9.32
C PHE A 53 4.84 5.80 -10.17
N PRO A 54 4.98 6.09 -11.47
CA PRO A 54 3.84 6.49 -12.31
C PRO A 54 2.75 5.42 -12.39
N PHE A 55 3.13 4.14 -12.49
CA PHE A 55 2.18 3.02 -12.54
C PHE A 55 1.46 2.84 -11.20
N ILE A 56 2.16 3.04 -10.08
CA ILE A 56 1.55 3.01 -8.74
C ILE A 56 0.51 4.13 -8.61
N ILE A 57 0.81 5.35 -9.08
CA ILE A 57 -0.16 6.46 -9.08
C ILE A 57 -1.37 6.11 -9.93
N VAL A 58 -1.16 5.56 -11.14
CA VAL A 58 -2.27 5.15 -12.03
C VAL A 58 -3.14 4.09 -11.37
N LEU A 59 -2.52 3.07 -10.74
CA LEU A 59 -3.23 2.04 -9.97
C LEU A 59 -4.09 2.67 -8.86
N ILE A 60 -3.51 3.54 -8.04
CA ILE A 60 -4.21 4.20 -6.93
C ILE A 60 -5.38 5.03 -7.46
N SER A 61 -5.12 5.89 -8.45
CA SER A 61 -6.12 6.80 -9.01
C SER A 61 -7.29 6.04 -9.63
N MET A 62 -7.01 5.04 -10.46
CA MET A 62 -8.05 4.22 -11.08
C MET A 62 -8.84 3.41 -10.05
N THR A 63 -8.17 2.84 -9.05
CA THR A 63 -8.84 2.09 -7.97
C THR A 63 -9.79 3.01 -7.21
N ILE A 64 -9.34 4.20 -6.82
CA ILE A 64 -10.18 5.18 -6.12
C ILE A 64 -11.37 5.58 -6.98
N SER A 65 -11.16 5.95 -8.25
CA SER A 65 -12.23 6.37 -9.15
C SER A 65 -13.27 5.27 -9.39
N TYR A 66 -12.81 4.05 -9.70
CA TYR A 66 -13.71 2.91 -9.92
C TYR A 66 -14.50 2.55 -8.67
N MET A 67 -13.83 2.47 -7.52
CA MET A 67 -14.48 2.12 -6.26
C MET A 67 -15.43 3.22 -5.79
N HIS A 68 -15.08 4.50 -6.00
CA HIS A 68 -15.98 5.62 -5.70
C HIS A 68 -17.25 5.52 -6.52
N GLU A 69 -17.14 5.36 -7.84
CA GLU A 69 -18.29 5.26 -8.73
C GLU A 69 -19.17 4.05 -8.38
N PHE A 70 -18.54 2.90 -8.14
CA PHE A 70 -19.24 1.69 -7.71
C PHE A 70 -20.00 1.90 -6.41
N MET A 71 -19.35 2.41 -5.36
CA MET A 71 -19.97 2.69 -4.07
C MET A 71 -21.09 3.72 -4.18
N TYR A 72 -20.86 4.80 -4.93
CA TYR A 72 -21.84 5.86 -5.15
C TYR A 72 -23.09 5.37 -5.91
N ARG A 73 -22.92 4.56 -6.95
CA ARG A 73 -24.06 4.11 -7.78
C ARG A 73 -24.79 2.91 -7.19
N LYS A 74 -24.08 1.97 -6.56
CA LYS A 74 -24.62 0.64 -6.23
C LYS A 74 -24.86 0.41 -4.75
N LEU A 75 -24.17 1.11 -3.85
CA LEU A 75 -24.25 0.81 -2.42
C LEU A 75 -25.12 1.80 -1.64
N GLN A 76 -25.68 1.32 -0.53
CA GLN A 76 -26.40 2.14 0.43
C GLN A 76 -25.41 2.85 1.38
N LYS A 77 -25.83 3.99 1.96
CA LYS A 77 -24.98 4.79 2.87
C LYS A 77 -24.45 3.98 4.06
N GLY A 78 -25.26 3.08 4.62
CA GLY A 78 -24.85 2.20 5.72
C GLY A 78 -23.70 1.27 5.34
N THR A 79 -23.79 0.64 4.17
CA THR A 79 -22.73 -0.24 3.62
C THR A 79 -21.44 0.53 3.39
N ILE A 80 -21.51 1.73 2.80
CA ILE A 80 -20.33 2.58 2.56
C ILE A 80 -19.65 2.93 3.89
N ARG A 81 -20.43 3.30 4.92
CA ARG A 81 -19.90 3.59 6.26
C ARG A 81 -19.18 2.38 6.86
N MET A 82 -19.72 1.18 6.71
CA MET A 82 -19.07 -0.05 7.16
C MET A 82 -17.75 -0.31 6.41
N ILE A 83 -17.71 -0.09 5.09
CA ILE A 83 -16.48 -0.25 4.31
C ILE A 83 -15.41 0.74 4.76
N VAL A 84 -15.77 2.01 4.99
CA VAL A 84 -14.83 3.04 5.48
C VAL A 84 -14.29 2.66 6.86
N ALA A 85 -15.16 2.28 7.79
CA ALA A 85 -14.76 1.88 9.14
C ALA A 85 -13.89 0.62 9.13
N GLY A 86 -14.27 -0.40 8.35
CA GLY A 86 -13.50 -1.63 8.19
C GLY A 86 -12.14 -1.39 7.55
N SER A 87 -12.07 -0.51 6.55
CA SER A 87 -10.80 -0.13 5.91
C SER A 87 -9.89 0.59 6.89
N LEU A 88 -10.42 1.52 7.68
CA LEU A 88 -9.65 2.23 8.71
C LEU A 88 -9.08 1.27 9.76
N LEU A 89 -9.92 0.36 10.29
CA LEU A 89 -9.48 -0.63 11.27
C LEU A 89 -8.41 -1.56 10.68
N GLY A 90 -8.61 -2.03 9.45
CA GLY A 90 -7.63 -2.85 8.74
C GLY A 90 -6.29 -2.12 8.53
N MET A 91 -6.32 -0.83 8.17
CA MET A 91 -5.12 -0.01 8.06
C MET A 91 -4.37 0.09 9.40
N ILE A 92 -5.09 0.41 10.49
CA ILE A 92 -4.49 0.50 11.83
C ILE A 92 -3.85 -0.83 12.22
N LEU A 93 -4.54 -1.95 12.00
CA LEU A 93 -4.04 -3.29 12.31
C LEU A 93 -2.76 -3.62 11.55
N ILE A 94 -2.75 -3.43 10.23
CA ILE A 94 -1.59 -3.75 9.39
C ILE A 94 -0.40 -2.84 9.75
N VAL A 95 -0.63 -1.54 9.93
CA VAL A 95 0.43 -0.60 10.32
C VAL A 95 1.01 -0.99 11.68
N SER A 96 0.16 -1.31 12.66
CA SER A 96 0.60 -1.73 14.00
C SER A 96 1.45 -2.99 13.97
N ILE A 97 1.00 -4.04 13.26
CA ILE A 97 1.76 -5.28 13.11
C ILE A 97 3.10 -5.04 12.41
N THR A 98 3.10 -4.22 11.36
CA THR A 98 4.31 -3.89 10.60
C THR A 98 5.33 -3.16 11.48
N LEU A 99 4.89 -2.18 12.27
CA LEU A 99 5.75 -1.45 13.20
C LEU A 99 6.31 -2.34 14.30
N ILE A 100 5.49 -3.22 14.89
CA ILE A 100 5.96 -4.18 15.90
C ILE A 100 7.06 -5.07 15.33
N ARG A 101 6.85 -5.63 14.13
CA ARG A 101 7.86 -6.47 13.46
C ARG A 101 9.13 -5.69 13.11
N ALA A 102 8.99 -4.43 12.68
CA ALA A 102 10.13 -3.59 12.37
C ALA A 102 10.97 -3.24 13.62
N ILE A 103 10.32 -3.00 14.76
CA ILE A 103 11.01 -2.76 16.05
C ILE A 103 11.73 -4.03 16.51
N GLN A 104 11.07 -5.20 16.46
CA GLN A 104 11.71 -6.48 16.82
C GLN A 104 12.94 -6.76 15.95
N LEU A 105 12.85 -6.46 14.64
CA LEU A 105 13.97 -6.61 13.73
C LEU A 105 15.12 -5.65 14.06
N LYS A 106 14.82 -4.42 14.48
CA LYS A 106 15.85 -3.47 14.94
C LYS A 106 16.58 -3.98 16.16
N SER A 107 15.87 -4.51 17.15
CA SER A 107 16.49 -5.11 18.34
C SER A 107 17.38 -6.29 17.97
N LEU A 108 16.90 -7.18 17.10
CA LEU A 108 17.70 -8.29 16.60
C LEU A 108 18.97 -7.81 15.89
N LEU A 109 18.87 -6.79 15.03
CA LEU A 109 20.02 -6.23 14.32
C LEU A 109 21.07 -5.65 15.27
N ALA A 110 20.65 -4.97 16.35
CA ALA A 110 21.58 -4.45 17.35
C ALA A 110 22.29 -5.56 18.15
N GLU A 111 21.67 -6.74 18.26
CA GLU A 111 22.24 -7.90 18.95
C GLU A 111 23.22 -8.68 18.06
N VAL A 112 22.85 -8.93 16.80
CA VAL A 112 23.58 -9.91 15.96
C VAL A 112 24.45 -9.29 14.87
N ASN A 113 24.24 -8.02 14.50
CA ASN A 113 24.95 -7.40 13.40
C ASN A 113 26.16 -6.60 13.88
N PRO A 114 27.38 -6.89 13.40
CA PRO A 114 28.59 -6.22 13.88
C PRO A 114 28.66 -4.73 13.54
N ILE A 115 27.81 -4.21 12.65
CA ILE A 115 27.75 -2.79 12.28
C ILE A 115 26.90 -1.98 13.26
N TYR A 116 25.86 -2.59 13.82
CA TYR A 116 24.87 -1.88 14.61
C TYR A 116 25.10 -2.13 16.10
N HIS A 117 25.64 -1.13 16.78
CA HIS A 117 25.86 -1.18 18.24
C HIS A 117 24.74 -0.50 19.05
N GLU A 118 23.85 0.25 18.38
CA GLU A 118 22.76 0.98 19.01
C GLU A 118 21.48 0.92 18.16
N GLU A 119 20.38 0.44 18.75
CA GLU A 119 19.07 0.34 18.08
C GLU A 119 18.56 1.68 17.55
N THR A 120 18.84 2.78 18.25
CA THR A 120 18.35 4.13 17.93
C THR A 120 18.89 4.63 16.58
N LYS A 121 20.05 4.15 16.15
CA LYS A 121 20.71 4.54 14.90
C LYS A 121 20.25 3.71 13.69
N ILE A 122 19.50 2.63 13.90
CA ILE A 122 19.03 1.76 12.82
C ILE A 122 17.76 2.35 12.20
N PRO A 123 17.74 2.71 10.90
CA PRO A 123 16.53 3.18 10.25
C PRO A 123 15.49 2.05 10.17
N LEU A 124 14.21 2.40 10.34
CA LEU A 124 13.10 1.45 10.22
C LEU A 124 13.05 0.81 8.84
N LEU A 125 13.22 1.61 7.78
CA LEU A 125 13.31 1.14 6.40
C LEU A 125 14.79 1.00 6.02
N SER A 126 15.26 -0.24 5.94
CA SER A 126 16.63 -0.61 5.58
C SER A 126 16.64 -1.84 4.65
N ILE A 127 17.82 -2.21 4.16
CA ILE A 127 18.03 -3.46 3.39
C ILE A 127 17.58 -4.72 4.14
N TYR A 128 17.56 -4.67 5.46
CA TYR A 128 17.20 -5.79 6.34
C TYR A 128 15.68 -5.89 6.56
N SER A 129 14.95 -4.79 6.40
CA SER A 129 13.53 -4.70 6.76
C SER A 129 12.59 -4.79 5.55
N ASN A 130 13.11 -4.97 4.34
CA ASN A 130 12.29 -5.00 3.13
C ASN A 130 11.17 -6.04 3.19
N ALA A 131 11.41 -7.24 3.70
CA ALA A 131 10.38 -8.27 3.86
C ALA A 131 9.26 -7.86 4.83
N VAL A 132 9.54 -6.94 5.76
CA VAL A 132 8.55 -6.39 6.70
C VAL A 132 7.70 -5.30 6.02
N PHE A 133 8.30 -4.45 5.19
CA PHE A 133 7.62 -3.30 4.57
C PHE A 133 7.09 -3.53 3.15
N PHE A 134 7.54 -4.57 2.46
CA PHE A 134 7.15 -4.90 1.09
C PHE A 134 6.67 -6.34 1.03
N ASN A 135 5.52 -6.60 1.65
CA ASN A 135 4.86 -7.90 1.61
C ASN A 135 3.38 -7.75 1.22
N PHE A 136 2.69 -8.89 1.20
CA PHE A 136 1.27 -8.96 0.88
C PHE A 136 0.39 -8.05 1.75
N PHE A 137 0.71 -7.88 3.05
CA PHE A 137 -0.06 -7.02 3.94
C PHE A 137 0.10 -5.55 3.59
N THR A 138 1.31 -5.11 3.26
CA THR A 138 1.55 -3.72 2.83
C THR A 138 0.96 -3.40 1.45
N PHE A 139 0.84 -4.40 0.57
CA PHE A 139 0.04 -4.24 -0.66
C PHE A 139 -1.46 -4.14 -0.34
N THR A 140 -1.95 -4.99 0.56
CA THR A 140 -3.33 -4.91 1.06
C THR A 140 -3.61 -3.54 1.70
N LEU A 141 -2.64 -2.98 2.44
CA LEU A 141 -2.74 -1.63 3.03
C LEU A 141 -2.98 -0.57 1.95
N LEU A 142 -2.32 -0.66 0.79
CA LEU A 142 -2.54 0.24 -0.33
C LEU A 142 -3.99 0.15 -0.86
N ILE A 143 -4.54 -1.06 -0.98
CA ILE A 143 -5.93 -1.28 -1.41
C ILE A 143 -6.92 -0.75 -0.37
N LEU A 144 -6.68 -0.98 0.92
CA LEU A 144 -7.50 -0.45 2.00
C LEU A 144 -7.51 1.09 2.02
N LEU A 145 -6.36 1.71 1.76
CA LEU A 145 -6.28 3.16 1.62
C LEU A 145 -7.14 3.66 0.46
N CYS A 146 -7.08 2.99 -0.69
CA CYS A 146 -7.93 3.33 -1.83
C CYS A 146 -9.42 3.21 -1.49
N LEU A 147 -9.83 2.12 -0.84
CA LEU A 147 -11.22 1.90 -0.41
C LEU A 147 -11.69 2.94 0.61
N PHE A 148 -10.81 3.32 1.54
CA PHE A 148 -11.10 4.34 2.54
C PHE A 148 -11.36 5.71 1.89
N ILE A 149 -10.46 6.15 1.01
CA ILE A 149 -10.59 7.42 0.28
C ILE A 149 -11.85 7.41 -0.59
N SER A 150 -12.05 6.36 -1.40
CA SER A 150 -13.21 6.23 -2.27
C SER A 150 -14.52 6.20 -1.49
N GLY A 151 -14.53 5.52 -0.33
CA GLY A 151 -15.68 5.43 0.54
C GLY A 151 -16.06 6.76 1.19
N ILE A 152 -15.08 7.52 1.67
CA ILE A 152 -15.32 8.88 2.20
C ILE A 152 -15.91 9.78 1.11
N MET A 153 -15.32 9.78 -0.09
CA MET A 153 -15.83 10.56 -1.21
C MET A 153 -17.28 10.18 -1.55
N ALA A 154 -17.55 8.88 -1.72
CA ALA A 154 -18.88 8.39 -2.10
C ALA A 154 -19.93 8.68 -1.02
N TYR A 155 -19.55 8.59 0.26
CA TYR A 155 -20.43 8.93 1.37
C TYR A 155 -20.81 10.41 1.36
N LYS A 156 -19.82 11.30 1.22
CA LYS A 156 -20.03 12.76 1.17
C LYS A 156 -20.94 13.15 0.00
N ASP A 157 -20.70 12.59 -1.18
CA ASP A 157 -21.48 12.91 -2.37
C ASP A 157 -22.94 12.43 -2.26
N LYS A 158 -23.17 11.22 -1.71
CA LYS A 158 -24.54 10.75 -1.40
C LYS A 158 -25.24 11.57 -0.33
N GLN A 159 -24.50 12.15 0.60
CA GLN A 159 -25.08 12.98 1.66
C GLN A 159 -25.57 14.31 1.07
N LYS A 160 -24.77 14.93 0.19
CA LYS A 160 -25.15 16.15 -0.53
C LYS A 160 -26.39 15.93 -1.41
N SER A 161 -26.41 14.86 -2.21
CA SER A 161 -27.54 14.59 -3.11
C SER A 161 -28.87 14.31 -2.39
N SER A 162 -28.83 13.79 -1.16
CA SER A 162 -30.05 13.63 -0.35
C SER A 162 -30.56 14.93 0.27
N MET A 163 -29.71 15.93 0.45
CA MET A 163 -30.13 17.23 1.00
C MET A 163 -30.73 18.14 -0.08
N SER A 164 -30.32 18.00 -1.34
CA SER A 164 -30.82 18.81 -2.47
C SER A 164 -32.19 18.38 -3.01
N VAL A 165 -32.83 17.37 -2.40
CA VAL A 165 -34.16 16.85 -2.79
C VAL A 165 -35.26 17.40 -1.88
N PHE A 166 -34.88 18.16 -0.84
CA PHE A 166 -35.78 18.91 0.04
C PHE A 166 -35.58 20.41 -0.19
#